data_AF-A0A967WR15-F1
#
_entry.id   AF-A0A967WR15-F1
#
_cell.length_a   1.000
_cell.length_b   1.000
_cell.length_c   1.000
_cell.angle_alpha   90.00
_cell.angle_beta   90.00
_cell.angle_gamma   90.00
#
_symmetry.space_group_name_H-M   'P 1'
#
loop_
_entity.id
_entity.type
_entity.pdbx_description
1 polymer ?
#
loop_
_entity_poly.entity_id
_entity_poly.type
_entity_poly.pdbx_seq_one_letter_code
_entity_poly.pdbx_strand_id
1 'polypeptide(L)'
;MGAEVFLEQVPVADPNRPNPLTYRTHRVNDLLQIWLLEGRDHRDANTDPPSPNKSLWGEEQKAWLKETLLASDATFKILISPTPMIGPDDTHKGIQGGFLAPYFGGRPLGQGDDKIKRDNHLNVHGFKDEGDAFFDWLNENGFLD
;
A
#
# COMPACT_ATOMS: atom_id res chain seq x y z
N MET A 1 16.79 -14.35 -0.87
CA MET A 1 16.87 -14.74 -2.30
C MET A 1 16.08 -13.82 -3.23
N GLY A 2 14.74 -13.73 -3.16
CA GLY A 2 13.97 -12.88 -4.09
C GLY A 2 14.16 -11.36 -3.90
N ALA A 3 14.04 -10.88 -2.66
CA ALA A 3 14.17 -9.44 -2.34
C ALA A 3 15.60 -8.90 -2.59
N GLU A 4 16.62 -9.69 -2.29
CA GLU A 4 18.03 -9.31 -2.53
C GLU A 4 18.33 -9.16 -4.02
N VAL A 5 17.89 -10.10 -4.85
CA VAL A 5 18.05 -10.02 -6.32
C VAL A 5 17.29 -8.82 -6.88
N PHE A 6 16.09 -8.51 -6.34
CA PHE A 6 15.35 -7.32 -6.74
C PHE A 6 16.13 -6.03 -6.47
N LEU A 7 16.74 -5.90 -5.28
CA LEU A 7 17.56 -4.73 -4.93
C LEU A 7 18.86 -4.65 -5.74
N GLU A 8 19.45 -5.79 -6.11
CA GLU A 8 20.65 -5.83 -6.95
C GLU A 8 20.36 -5.42 -8.40
N GLN A 9 19.24 -5.89 -8.97
CA GLN A 9 18.94 -5.75 -10.39
C GLN A 9 18.10 -4.50 -10.72
N VAL A 10 17.39 -3.94 -9.74
CA VAL A 10 16.47 -2.81 -9.95
C VAL A 10 16.96 -1.58 -9.19
N PRO A 11 17.16 -0.43 -9.85
CA PRO A 11 17.65 0.79 -9.22
C PRO A 11 16.52 1.53 -8.47
N VAL A 12 15.89 0.87 -7.49
CA VAL A 12 14.79 1.43 -6.68
C VAL A 12 15.28 2.11 -5.40
N ALA A 13 16.46 1.75 -4.93
CA ALA A 13 17.10 2.26 -3.73
C ALA A 13 18.62 2.32 -3.93
N ASP A 14 19.32 3.11 -3.12
CA ASP A 14 20.79 3.13 -3.14
C ASP A 14 21.34 1.77 -2.67
N PRO A 15 22.08 1.03 -3.51
CA PRO A 15 22.60 -0.29 -3.15
C PRO A 15 23.63 -0.25 -2.02
N ASN A 16 24.20 0.93 -1.71
CA ASN A 16 25.17 1.10 -0.63
C ASN A 16 24.53 1.55 0.69
N ARG A 17 23.23 1.85 0.70
CA ARG A 17 22.53 2.27 1.92
C ARG A 17 22.27 1.04 2.81
N PRO A 18 22.62 1.08 4.11
CA PRO A 18 22.19 0.03 5.03
C PRO A 18 20.65 0.05 5.13
N ASN A 19 20.02 -1.11 4.91
CA ASN A 19 18.57 -1.30 4.81
C ASN A 19 17.93 -0.39 3.74
N PRO A 20 18.12 -0.68 2.45
CA PRO A 20 17.58 0.13 1.36
C PRO A 20 16.05 0.17 1.41
N LEU A 21 15.49 1.37 1.54
CA LEU A 21 14.05 1.61 1.49
C LEU A 21 13.59 1.72 0.04
N THR A 22 12.52 1.02 -0.32
CA THR A 22 12.00 0.96 -1.68
C THR A 22 10.86 1.97 -1.91
N TYR A 23 10.23 2.48 -0.84
CA TYR A 23 9.36 3.65 -0.91
C TYR A 23 10.19 4.94 -1.05
N ARG A 24 9.68 5.89 -1.83
CA ARG A 24 10.40 7.13 -2.18
C ARG A 24 9.49 8.18 -2.77
N THR A 25 9.96 9.43 -2.81
CA THR A 25 9.30 10.53 -3.53
C THR A 25 10.25 11.17 -4.53
N HIS A 26 9.71 11.69 -5.63
CA HIS A 26 10.45 12.40 -6.67
C HIS A 26 9.74 13.70 -7.03
N ARG A 27 10.46 14.82 -6.87
CA ARG A 27 10.02 16.13 -7.40
C ARG A 27 10.34 16.19 -8.88
N VAL A 28 9.31 16.31 -9.72
CA VAL A 28 9.47 16.36 -11.18
C VAL A 28 9.74 17.79 -11.65
N ASN A 29 8.95 18.74 -11.15
CA ASN A 29 9.09 20.19 -11.39
C ASN A 29 8.29 20.94 -10.31
N ASP A 30 8.17 22.27 -10.43
CA ASP A 30 7.46 23.11 -9.45
C ASP A 30 5.98 22.74 -9.26
N LEU A 31 5.38 22.07 -10.24
CA LEU A 31 3.96 21.70 -10.23
C LEU A 31 3.72 20.26 -9.82
N LEU A 32 4.68 19.34 -9.96
CA LEU A 32 4.45 17.91 -9.80
C LEU A 32 5.46 17.23 -8.88
N GLN A 33 4.93 16.49 -7.92
CA GLN A 33 5.68 15.54 -7.10
C GLN A 33 4.96 14.19 -7.03
N ILE A 34 5.75 13.11 -7.01
CA ILE A 34 5.25 11.73 -7.04
C ILE A 34 5.73 10.99 -5.79
N TRP A 35 4.87 10.18 -5.18
CA TRP A 35 5.18 9.25 -4.09
C TRP A 35 4.96 7.84 -4.57
N LEU A 36 5.96 6.99 -4.38
CA LEU A 36 5.94 5.56 -4.69
C LEU A 36 5.98 4.84 -3.35
N LEU A 37 4.88 4.17 -3.00
CA LEU A 37 4.74 3.46 -1.73
C LEU A 37 5.18 2.00 -1.82
N GLU A 38 5.56 1.44 -0.68
CA GLU A 38 5.83 0.02 -0.46
C GLU A 38 4.67 -0.57 0.38
N GLY A 39 4.25 -1.81 0.14
CA GLY A 39 3.17 -2.47 0.89
C GLY A 39 3.38 -3.97 1.18
N ARG A 40 4.61 -4.45 1.24
CA ARG A 40 5.01 -5.84 1.48
C ARG A 40 6.11 -5.99 2.53
N ASP A 41 7.11 -5.13 2.53
CA ASP A 41 8.32 -5.25 3.36
C ASP A 41 8.05 -4.80 4.80
N HIS A 42 7.14 -3.85 4.98
CA HIS A 42 6.85 -3.22 6.28
C HIS A 42 5.48 -3.57 6.87
N ARG A 43 4.72 -4.44 6.20
CA ARG A 43 3.35 -4.79 6.62
C ARG A 43 3.32 -5.77 7.79
N ASP A 44 2.27 -5.66 8.59
CA ASP A 44 1.85 -6.74 9.49
C ASP A 44 1.36 -7.96 8.72
N ALA A 45 1.21 -9.09 9.41
CA ALA A 45 0.77 -10.31 8.75
C ALA A 45 -0.67 -10.15 8.23
N ASN A 46 -0.91 -10.60 6.99
CA ASN A 46 -2.25 -10.57 6.39
C ASN A 46 -3.29 -11.31 7.26
N THR A 47 -2.85 -12.35 7.97
CA THR A 47 -3.67 -13.21 8.84
C THR A 47 -4.05 -12.57 10.17
N ASP A 48 -3.39 -11.48 10.57
CA ASP A 48 -3.71 -10.78 11.81
C ASP A 48 -5.12 -10.20 11.73
N PRO A 49 -5.86 -10.14 12.85
CA PRO A 49 -7.20 -9.57 12.85
C PRO A 49 -7.15 -8.09 12.43
N PRO A 50 -8.19 -7.58 11.73
CA PRO A 50 -8.28 -6.16 11.42
C PRO A 50 -8.26 -5.34 12.72
N SER A 51 -7.54 -4.24 12.70
CA SER A 51 -7.31 -3.37 13.85
C SER A 51 -6.79 -2.01 13.38
N PRO A 52 -7.10 -0.91 14.09
CA PRO A 52 -6.50 0.40 13.83
C PRO A 52 -4.97 0.41 13.90
N ASN A 53 -4.37 -0.56 14.60
CA ASN A 53 -2.92 -0.68 14.73
C ASN A 53 -2.30 -1.57 13.64
N LYS A 54 -3.10 -2.29 12.85
CA LYS A 54 -2.61 -3.15 11.77
C LYS A 54 -2.22 -2.29 10.57
N SER A 55 -1.00 -2.43 10.08
CA SER A 55 -0.40 -1.51 9.12
C SER A 55 0.14 -2.24 7.89
N LEU A 56 -0.18 -1.76 6.69
CA LEU A 56 0.42 -2.23 5.44
C LEU A 56 1.74 -1.51 5.16
N TRP A 57 1.86 -0.27 5.63
CA TRP A 57 3.01 0.60 5.36
C TRP A 57 4.04 0.62 6.49
N GLY A 58 3.66 0.19 7.70
CA GLY A 58 4.46 0.37 8.91
C GLY A 58 4.47 1.83 9.39
N GLU A 59 4.90 2.03 10.64
CA GLU A 59 4.90 3.36 11.28
C GLU A 59 5.86 4.35 10.60
N GLU A 60 7.05 3.90 10.21
CA GLU A 60 8.08 4.75 9.62
C GLU A 60 7.64 5.32 8.26
N GLN A 61 7.07 4.49 7.38
CA GLN A 61 6.57 4.95 6.08
C GLN A 61 5.35 5.86 6.24
N LYS A 62 4.44 5.58 7.19
CA LYS A 62 3.29 6.45 7.48
C LYS A 62 3.74 7.85 7.92
N ALA A 63 4.68 7.92 8.86
CA ALA A 63 5.21 9.19 9.34
C ALA A 63 5.90 9.97 8.20
N TRP A 64 6.77 9.30 7.45
CA TRP A 64 7.45 9.87 6.29
C TRP A 64 6.48 10.39 5.22
N LEU A 65 5.43 9.63 4.91
CA LEU A 65 4.45 10.01 3.90
C LEU A 65 3.71 11.29 4.32
N LYS A 66 3.25 11.35 5.57
CA LYS A 66 2.55 12.53 6.10
C LYS A 66 3.46 13.76 6.12
N GLU A 67 4.68 13.62 6.62
CA GLU A 67 5.67 14.70 6.67
C GLU A 67 5.98 15.26 5.27
N THR A 68 6.27 14.38 4.31
CA THR A 68 6.66 14.80 2.97
C THR A 68 5.49 15.35 2.14
N LEU A 69 4.26 14.87 2.37
CA LEU A 69 3.07 15.44 1.75
C LEU A 69 2.82 16.87 2.23
N LEU A 70 2.94 17.13 3.54
CA LEU A 70 2.81 18.47 4.13
C LEU A 70 3.93 19.43 3.68
N ALA A 71 5.15 18.92 3.54
CA ALA A 71 6.29 19.72 3.09
C ALA A 71 6.24 20.08 1.60
N SER A 72 5.46 19.36 0.78
CA SER A 72 5.42 19.57 -0.67
C SER A 72 4.51 20.73 -1.07
N ASP A 73 5.10 21.76 -1.67
CA ASP A 73 4.42 22.88 -2.31
C ASP A 73 3.95 22.60 -3.76
N ALA A 74 4.20 21.41 -4.33
CA ALA A 74 3.73 21.07 -5.67
C ALA A 74 2.19 21.13 -5.76
N THR A 75 1.69 21.69 -6.86
CA THR A 75 0.25 21.76 -7.18
C THR A 75 -0.37 20.37 -7.31
N PHE A 76 0.29 19.48 -8.05
CA PHE A 76 -0.13 18.11 -8.28
C PHE A 76 0.73 17.15 -7.46
N LYS A 77 0.05 16.32 -6.68
CA LYS A 77 0.66 15.29 -5.85
C LYS A 77 0.09 13.94 -6.28
N ILE A 78 0.95 13.06 -6.80
CA ILE A 78 0.54 11.73 -7.27
C ILE A 78 1.07 10.68 -6.31
N LEU A 79 0.18 9.92 -5.68
CA LEU A 79 0.51 8.80 -4.83
C LEU A 79 0.27 7.49 -5.59
N ILE A 80 1.31 6.66 -5.70
CA ILE A 80 1.29 5.38 -6.39
C ILE A 80 1.44 4.27 -5.34
N SER A 81 0.36 3.53 -5.12
CA SER A 81 0.33 2.37 -4.21
C SER A 81 0.29 1.05 -5.01
N PRO A 82 1.07 0.02 -4.63
CA PRO A 82 1.03 -1.30 -5.27
C PRO A 82 -0.33 -2.02 -5.13
N THR A 83 -1.15 -1.62 -4.16
CA THR A 83 -2.43 -2.25 -3.83
C THR A 83 -3.56 -1.23 -3.86
N PRO A 84 -4.81 -1.66 -4.15
CA PRO A 84 -5.94 -0.73 -4.21
C PRO A 84 -6.16 0.04 -2.91
N MET A 85 -6.35 1.36 -3.05
CA MET A 85 -6.78 2.28 -1.98
C MET A 85 -8.25 2.70 -2.13
N ILE A 86 -8.76 2.68 -3.37
CA ILE A 86 -10.11 3.10 -3.74
C ILE A 86 -10.69 2.05 -4.69
N GLY A 87 -11.95 1.67 -4.49
CA GLY A 87 -12.66 0.77 -5.39
C GLY A 87 -13.73 -0.06 -4.68
N PRO A 88 -14.58 -0.78 -5.45
CA PRO A 88 -15.60 -1.62 -4.87
C PRO A 88 -14.96 -2.82 -4.16
N ASP A 89 -15.17 -2.91 -2.85
CA ASP A 89 -14.99 -4.14 -2.09
C ASP A 89 -16.34 -4.82 -1.85
N ASP A 90 -16.32 -6.14 -1.73
CA ASP A 90 -17.52 -6.91 -1.36
C ASP A 90 -17.11 -7.92 -0.30
N THR A 91 -17.96 -8.08 0.70
CA THR A 91 -17.96 -9.17 1.68
C THR A 91 -17.74 -10.57 1.10
N HIS A 92 -18.05 -10.80 -0.19
CA HIS A 92 -17.78 -12.05 -0.92
C HIS A 92 -16.40 -12.13 -1.61
N LYS A 93 -15.59 -11.07 -1.60
CA LYS A 93 -14.27 -11.06 -2.23
C LYS A 93 -13.22 -11.74 -1.35
N GLY A 94 -13.15 -13.06 -1.51
CA GLY A 94 -11.97 -13.86 -1.21
C GLY A 94 -11.52 -14.75 -2.38
N ILE A 95 -12.43 -15.05 -3.30
CA ILE A 95 -12.15 -15.98 -4.40
C ILE A 95 -11.80 -15.21 -5.68
N GLN A 96 -10.58 -15.38 -6.15
CA GLN A 96 -10.18 -14.88 -7.47
C GLN A 96 -11.00 -15.61 -8.55
N GLY A 97 -11.74 -14.86 -9.39
CA GLY A 97 -12.67 -15.42 -10.40
C GLY A 97 -14.15 -15.06 -10.18
N GLY A 98 -14.49 -14.33 -9.11
CA GLY A 98 -15.85 -13.86 -8.84
C GLY A 98 -16.85 -15.00 -8.62
N PHE A 99 -18.14 -14.75 -8.86
CA PHE A 99 -19.21 -15.75 -8.72
C PHE A 99 -18.95 -17.05 -9.52
N LEU A 100 -18.13 -16.99 -10.58
CA LEU A 100 -17.82 -18.11 -11.46
C LEU A 100 -16.57 -18.91 -11.05
N ALA A 101 -15.83 -18.47 -10.03
CA ALA A 101 -14.60 -19.12 -9.58
C ALA A 101 -14.73 -20.63 -9.25
N PRO A 102 -15.87 -21.13 -8.70
CA PRO A 102 -16.06 -22.57 -8.49
C PRO A 102 -16.11 -23.41 -9.78
N TYR A 103 -16.41 -22.79 -10.92
CA TYR A 103 -16.63 -23.48 -12.20
C TYR A 103 -15.42 -23.42 -13.14
N PHE A 104 -14.59 -22.37 -13.03
CA PHE A 104 -13.45 -22.15 -13.93
C PHE A 104 -12.09 -22.19 -13.23
N GLY A 105 -12.01 -22.68 -12.00
CA GLY A 105 -10.74 -23.00 -11.34
C GLY A 105 -9.95 -21.78 -10.89
N GLY A 106 -10.60 -20.83 -10.21
CA GLY A 106 -9.90 -19.77 -9.48
C GLY A 106 -9.03 -20.37 -8.37
N ARG A 107 -7.71 -20.18 -8.45
CA ARG A 107 -6.79 -20.54 -7.34
C ARG A 107 -6.77 -19.39 -6.31
N PRO A 108 -6.75 -19.69 -5.01
CA PRO A 108 -6.63 -18.65 -3.99
C PRO A 108 -5.24 -18.02 -4.08
N LEU A 109 -5.18 -16.74 -4.42
CA LEU A 109 -3.99 -15.91 -4.25
C LEU A 109 -4.14 -15.20 -2.90
N GLY A 110 -3.69 -15.87 -1.85
CA GLY A 110 -3.48 -15.37 -0.51
C GLY A 110 -2.12 -15.83 0.01
N GLN A 111 -1.64 -15.24 1.10
CA GLN A 111 -0.40 -15.70 1.74
C GLN A 111 -0.71 -16.99 2.50
N GLY A 112 -0.20 -18.14 2.03
CA GLY A 112 -0.45 -19.44 2.64
C GLY A 112 -1.86 -20.00 2.35
N ASP A 113 -2.52 -20.54 3.38
CA ASP A 113 -3.86 -21.15 3.28
C ASP A 113 -5.02 -20.13 3.29
N ASP A 114 -4.71 -18.82 3.25
CA ASP A 114 -5.72 -17.77 3.25
C ASP A 114 -6.49 -17.75 1.92
N LYS A 115 -7.77 -18.13 1.99
CA LYS A 115 -8.70 -18.13 0.86
C LYS A 115 -9.25 -16.74 0.57
N ILE A 116 -8.80 -15.69 1.28
CA ILE A 116 -9.33 -14.33 1.19
C ILE A 116 -8.21 -13.33 0.86
N LYS A 117 -8.48 -12.43 -0.09
CA LYS A 117 -7.53 -11.39 -0.50
C LYS A 117 -7.57 -10.20 0.47
N ARG A 118 -6.77 -10.26 1.54
CA ARG A 118 -6.71 -9.25 2.63
C ARG A 118 -5.51 -8.29 2.54
N ASP A 119 -4.82 -8.27 1.42
CA ASP A 119 -3.54 -7.58 1.23
C ASP A 119 -3.69 -6.13 0.72
N ASN A 120 -4.74 -5.41 1.12
CA ASN A 120 -5.01 -4.05 0.65
C ASN A 120 -5.86 -3.23 1.63
N HIS A 121 -5.99 -1.93 1.34
CA HIS A 121 -6.74 -0.93 2.13
C HIS A 121 -8.24 -0.90 1.86
N LEU A 122 -8.77 -1.75 0.97
CA LEU A 122 -10.21 -1.83 0.73
C LEU A 122 -10.89 -2.90 1.58
N ASN A 123 -10.17 -3.97 1.91
CA ASN A 123 -10.74 -5.11 2.60
C ASN A 123 -10.98 -4.84 4.09
N VAL A 124 -12.22 -5.01 4.54
CA VAL A 124 -12.62 -4.92 5.98
C VAL A 124 -11.86 -5.91 6.88
N HIS A 125 -11.33 -7.00 6.32
CA HIS A 125 -10.47 -7.97 7.00
C HIS A 125 -8.97 -7.75 6.72
N GLY A 126 -8.64 -6.76 5.89
CA GLY A 126 -7.28 -6.37 5.52
C GLY A 126 -6.79 -5.17 6.32
N PHE A 127 -6.38 -4.13 5.60
CA PHE A 127 -5.76 -2.92 6.15
C PHE A 127 -6.67 -1.69 5.99
N LYS A 128 -7.99 -1.90 6.00
CA LYS A 128 -8.97 -0.84 5.76
C LYS A 128 -8.88 0.31 6.77
N ASP A 129 -8.70 0.00 8.06
CA ASP A 129 -8.60 1.03 9.11
C ASP A 129 -7.43 1.99 8.84
N GLU A 130 -6.28 1.49 8.36
CA GLU A 130 -5.15 2.34 7.96
C GLU A 130 -5.50 3.23 6.76
N GLY A 131 -6.23 2.69 5.78
CA GLY A 131 -6.63 3.42 4.58
C GLY A 131 -7.61 4.54 4.90
N ASP A 132 -8.64 4.22 5.69
CA ASP A 132 -9.63 5.19 6.15
C ASP A 132 -8.96 6.30 6.97
N ALA A 133 -8.10 5.94 7.93
CA ALA A 133 -7.36 6.91 8.73
C ALA A 133 -6.43 7.81 7.89
N PHE A 134 -5.89 7.30 6.78
CA PHE A 134 -5.10 8.12 5.86
C PHE A 134 -5.97 9.10 5.06
N PHE A 135 -7.14 8.67 4.58
CA PHE A 135 -8.09 9.56 3.89
C PHE A 135 -8.66 10.63 4.83
N ASP A 136 -9.00 10.27 6.05
CA ASP A 136 -9.44 11.24 7.07
C ASP A 136 -8.35 12.27 7.33
N TRP A 137 -7.09 11.83 7.48
CA TRP A 137 -5.96 12.73 7.64
C TRP A 137 -5.75 13.65 6.43
N LEU A 138 -5.94 13.18 5.19
CA LEU A 138 -5.88 14.04 4.00
C LEU A 138 -6.95 15.14 4.05
N ASN A 139 -8.17 14.81 4.48
CA ASN A 139 -9.27 15.77 4.63
C ASN A 139 -8.93 16.83 5.69
N GLU A 140 -8.46 16.39 6.85
CA GLU A 140 -8.08 17.28 7.97
C GLU A 140 -6.96 18.26 7.61
N ASN A 141 -6.13 17.93 6.61
CA ASN A 141 -4.99 18.74 6.18
C ASN A 141 -5.25 19.48 4.85
N GLY A 142 -6.50 19.57 4.40
CA GLY A 142 -6.91 20.41 3.27
C GLY A 142 -6.47 19.90 1.89
N PHE A 143 -6.28 18.58 1.73
CA PHE A 143 -5.94 18.00 0.42
C PHE A 143 -7.13 17.82 -0.53
N LEU A 144 -8.36 18.06 -0.06
CA LEU A 144 -9.60 17.96 -0.87
C LEU A 144 -10.26 19.31 -1.19
N ASP A 145 -9.73 20.41 -0.66
CA ASP A 145 -10.26 21.78 -0.84
C ASP A 145 -9.54 22.52 -1.99
#